data_AF-X6C3Y0-F1
#
_entry.id   AF-X6C3Y0-F1
#
_cell.length_a   1.000
_cell.length_b   1.000
_cell.length_c   1.000
_cell.angle_alpha   90.00
_cell.angle_beta   90.00
_cell.angle_gamma   90.00
#
_symmetry.space_group_name_H-M   'P 1'
#
loop_
_entity.id
_entity.type
_entity.pdbx_description
1 polymer ?
#
loop_
_entity_poly.entity_id
_entity_poly.type
_entity_poly.pdbx_seq_one_letter_code
_entity_poly.pdbx_strand_id
1 'polypeptide(L)'
;MNAIAIAAEQPVVSWRFRLGDWITHKDQSLPSLVMGRVRTSKGREIYGVRSFMDVDPCRDRMILADSLVAMADDHPDWSDCLLTPEMACRLVV
;
A
#
# COMPACT_ATOMS: atom_id res chain seq x y z
N MET A 1 -42.80 23.32 8.22
CA MET A 1 -41.44 23.63 7.72
C MET A 1 -40.57 22.42 8.04
N ASN A 2 -40.40 21.49 7.11
CA ASN A 2 -39.48 20.36 7.30
C ASN A 2 -38.43 20.42 6.19
N ALA A 3 -37.22 20.84 6.57
CA ALA A 3 -36.06 20.75 5.70
C ALA A 3 -35.58 19.30 5.70
N ILE A 4 -35.76 18.61 4.58
CA ILE A 4 -35.11 17.33 4.33
C ILE A 4 -33.64 17.64 4.07
N ALA A 5 -32.79 17.36 5.04
CA ALA A 5 -31.34 17.41 4.86
C ALA A 5 -30.96 16.28 3.88
N ILE A 6 -30.67 16.65 2.64
CA ILE A 6 -30.05 15.75 1.67
C ILE A 6 -28.60 15.61 2.14
N ALA A 7 -28.31 14.51 2.83
CA ALA A 7 -26.93 14.11 3.11
C ALA A 7 -26.27 13.84 1.75
N ALA A 8 -25.42 14.77 1.30
CA ALA A 8 -24.56 14.52 0.15
C ALA A 8 -23.70 13.29 0.47
N GLU A 9 -23.80 12.23 -0.34
CA GLU A 9 -22.88 11.11 -0.31
C GLU A 9 -21.46 11.68 -0.49
N GLN A 10 -20.68 11.71 0.59
CA GLN A 10 -19.27 12.05 0.48
C GLN A 10 -18.65 11.01 -0.46
N PRO A 11 -17.89 11.43 -1.50
CA PRO A 11 -17.22 10.46 -2.36
C PRO A 11 -16.35 9.60 -1.46
N VAL A 12 -16.61 8.29 -1.45
CA VAL A 12 -15.75 7.32 -0.78
C VAL A 12 -14.37 7.54 -1.36
N VAL A 13 -13.50 8.15 -0.56
CA VAL A 13 -12.13 8.42 -0.96
C VAL A 13 -11.45 7.06 -1.12
N SER A 14 -11.43 6.55 -2.36
CA SER A 14 -10.74 5.33 -2.69
C SER A 14 -9.25 5.62 -2.75
N TRP A 15 -8.52 5.03 -1.80
CA TRP A 15 -7.07 4.92 -1.89
C TRP A 15 -6.73 3.84 -2.90
N ARG A 16 -5.67 4.05 -3.69
CA ARG A 16 -5.19 3.01 -4.61
C ARG A 16 -4.80 1.72 -3.89
N PHE A 17 -4.16 1.83 -2.73
CA PHE A 17 -3.81 0.69 -1.87
C PHE A 17 -4.38 0.89 -0.45
N ARG A 18 -4.73 -0.21 0.20
CA ARG A 18 -5.20 -0.29 1.58
C ARG A 18 -4.03 -0.49 2.53
N LEU A 19 -4.26 -0.21 3.81
CA LEU A 19 -3.30 -0.63 4.84
C LEU A 19 -3.27 -2.16 4.85
N GLY A 20 -2.09 -2.76 4.98
CA GLY A 20 -1.91 -4.20 4.90
C GLY A 20 -1.87 -4.77 3.48
N ASP A 21 -2.04 -3.95 2.43
CA ASP A 21 -1.84 -4.43 1.06
C ASP A 21 -0.35 -4.76 0.83
N TRP A 22 -0.12 -5.87 0.12
CA TRP A 22 1.18 -6.25 -0.40
C TRP A 22 1.43 -5.54 -1.73
N ILE A 23 2.57 -4.86 -1.81
CA ILE A 23 2.99 -4.04 -2.94
C ILE A 23 4.47 -4.22 -3.20
N THR A 24 4.89 -3.84 -4.39
CA THR A 24 6.31 -3.74 -4.76
C THR A 24 6.56 -2.48 -5.57
N HIS A 25 7.83 -2.14 -5.77
CA HIS A 25 8.21 -1.05 -6.65
C HIS A 25 8.16 -1.52 -8.11
N LYS A 26 7.63 -0.69 -9.01
CA LYS A 26 7.45 -1.09 -10.42
C LYS A 26 8.76 -1.33 -11.19
N ASP A 27 9.84 -0.69 -10.75
CA ASP A 27 11.14 -0.72 -11.46
C ASP A 27 12.16 -1.67 -10.81
N GLN A 28 11.92 -2.15 -9.58
CA GLN A 28 12.83 -3.05 -8.87
C GLN A 28 12.07 -3.85 -7.81
N SER A 29 12.54 -5.07 -7.53
CA SER A 29 11.96 -5.89 -6.47
C SER A 29 12.07 -5.19 -5.11
N LEU A 30 10.92 -5.00 -4.46
CA LEU A 30 10.82 -4.41 -3.13
C LEU A 30 9.53 -4.90 -2.44
N PRO A 31 9.41 -6.21 -2.15
CA PRO A 31 8.22 -6.77 -1.51
C PRO A 31 7.96 -6.05 -0.18
N SER A 32 6.84 -5.34 -0.11
CA SER A 32 6.55 -4.41 0.98
C SER A 32 5.08 -4.45 1.40
N LEU A 33 4.84 -4.13 2.67
CA LEU A 33 3.50 -3.97 3.23
C LEU A 33 3.16 -2.48 3.36
N VAL A 34 1.93 -2.10 3.01
CA VAL A 34 1.45 -0.73 3.24
C VAL A 34 1.17 -0.51 4.74
N MET A 35 1.93 0.40 5.36
CA MET A 35 1.83 0.73 6.78
C MET A 35 1.14 2.07 7.05
N GLY A 36 1.13 2.97 6.07
CA GLY A 36 0.60 4.32 6.22
C GLY A 36 0.22 4.95 4.90
N ARG A 37 -0.66 5.95 4.94
CA ARG A 37 -1.18 6.63 3.75
C ARG A 37 -1.36 8.11 4.03
N VAL A 38 -0.89 8.95 3.12
CA VAL A 38 -1.09 10.40 3.17
C VAL A 38 -1.33 10.95 1.77
N ARG A 39 -2.12 12.01 1.68
CA ARG A 39 -2.29 12.79 0.45
C ARG A 39 -1.59 14.12 0.61
N THR A 40 -0.81 14.48 -0.40
CA THR A 40 -0.25 15.83 -0.50
C THR A 40 -1.36 16.84 -0.77
N SER A 41 -1.08 18.13 -0.55
CA SER A 41 -2.00 19.22 -0.91
C SER A 41 -2.36 19.26 -2.40
N LYS A 42 -1.54 18.64 -3.26
CA LYS A 42 -1.76 18.48 -4.70
C LYS A 42 -2.52 17.19 -5.06
N GLY A 43 -3.06 16.47 -4.08
CA GLY A 43 -3.84 15.25 -4.30
C GLY A 43 -3.03 13.99 -4.60
N ARG A 44 -1.70 14.07 -4.66
CA ARG A 44 -0.86 12.87 -4.86
C ARG A 44 -0.85 11.99 -3.61
N GLU A 45 -1.02 10.70 -3.80
CA GLU A 45 -0.94 9.69 -2.75
C GLU A 45 0.52 9.28 -2.48
N ILE A 46 0.88 9.26 -1.21
CA ILE A 46 2.16 8.75 -0.70
C ILE A 46 1.84 7.64 0.29
N TYR A 47 2.53 6.53 0.14
CA TYR A 47 2.39 5.33 0.96
C TYR A 47 3.63 5.18 1.83
N GLY A 48 3.41 5.07 3.13
CA GLY A 48 4.42 4.57 4.06
C GLY A 48 4.43 3.05 3.95
N VAL A 49 5.58 2.48 3.65
CA VAL A 49 5.73 1.03 3.38
C VAL A 49 6.81 0.43 4.26
N ARG A 50 6.64 -0.85 4.61
CA ARG A 50 7.66 -1.66 5.26
C ARG A 50 8.16 -2.73 4.31
N SER A 51 9.43 -2.65 3.94
CA SER A 51 10.14 -3.59 3.06
C SER A 51 10.53 -4.86 3.80
N PHE A 52 10.20 -5.98 3.18
CA PHE A 52 10.58 -7.33 3.60
C PHE A 52 11.59 -7.96 2.64
N MET A 53 12.25 -7.17 1.79
CA MET A 53 13.32 -7.67 0.91
C MET A 53 14.51 -8.16 1.76
N ASP A 54 15.10 -9.33 1.49
CA ASP A 54 16.15 -9.89 2.37
C ASP A 54 17.27 -8.88 2.72
N VAL A 55 17.78 -8.17 1.71
CA VAL A 55 18.84 -7.16 1.87
C VAL A 55 18.31 -5.75 1.57
N ASP A 56 17.62 -5.14 2.54
CA ASP A 56 17.24 -3.72 2.47
C ASP A 56 17.72 -2.95 3.72
N PRO A 57 18.65 -1.97 3.57
CA PRO A 57 19.13 -1.16 4.69
C PRO A 57 18.08 -0.17 5.23
N CYS A 58 17.00 0.09 4.49
CA CYS A 58 15.96 1.04 4.88
C CYS A 58 14.58 0.37 4.82
N ARG A 59 14.21 -0.26 5.95
CA ARG A 59 12.98 -1.05 6.08
C ARG A 59 11.71 -0.21 5.93
N ASP A 60 11.68 1.00 6.48
CA ASP A 60 10.50 1.86 6.45
C ASP A 60 10.77 3.09 5.57
N ARG A 61 9.89 3.35 4.59
CA ARG A 61 10.06 4.46 3.63
C ARG A 61 8.73 5.00 3.14
N MET A 62 8.75 6.21 2.60
CA MET A 62 7.61 6.83 1.92
C MET A 62 7.80 6.79 0.41
N ILE A 63 6.82 6.25 -0.33
CA ILE A 63 6.87 6.08 -1.79
C ILE A 63 5.61 6.67 -2.42
N LEU A 64 5.78 7.31 -3.59
CA LEU A 64 4.66 7.80 -4.40
C LEU A 64 3.86 6.63 -4.98
N ALA A 65 2.53 6.76 -5.02
CA ALA A 65 1.65 5.75 -5.59
C ALA A 65 2.02 5.32 -7.02
N ASP A 66 2.54 6.26 -7.82
CA ASP A 66 2.90 6.04 -9.24
C ASP A 66 4.12 5.12 -9.42
N SER A 67 4.85 4.85 -8.33
CA SER A 67 6.00 3.95 -8.27
C SER A 67 5.64 2.56 -7.75
N LEU A 68 4.39 2.34 -7.33
CA LEU A 68 3.96 1.12 -6.67
C LEU A 68 3.00 0.32 -7.54
N VAL A 69 3.11 -1.00 -7.45
CA VAL A 69 2.19 -1.98 -8.04
C VAL A 69 1.78 -2.99 -6.97
N ALA A 70 0.59 -3.58 -7.13
CA ALA A 70 0.13 -4.63 -6.24
C ALA A 70 0.94 -5.90 -6.44
N MET A 71 1.29 -6.58 -5.35
CA MET A 71 1.95 -7.86 -5.38
C MET A 71 0.89 -8.96 -5.20
N ALA A 72 0.40 -9.50 -6.31
CA ALA A 72 -0.54 -10.63 -6.32
C ALA A 72 0.16 -11.94 -5.88
N ASP A 73 -0.61 -12.99 -5.59
CA ASP A 73 -0.10 -14.26 -5.05
C ASP A 73 0.99 -14.92 -5.92
N ASP A 74 0.97 -14.70 -7.23
CA ASP A 74 1.91 -15.26 -8.22
C ASP A 74 3.02 -14.29 -8.64
N HIS A 75 3.14 -13.13 -7.97
CA HIS A 75 4.13 -12.12 -8.33
C HIS A 75 5.57 -12.61 -8.08
N PRO A 76 6.51 -12.44 -9.03
CA PRO A 76 7.87 -12.98 -8.92
C PRO A 76 8.63 -12.48 -7.68
N ASP A 77 8.44 -11.21 -7.28
CA ASP A 77 9.10 -10.61 -6.10
C ASP A 77 8.82 -11.31 -4.77
N TRP A 78 7.86 -12.24 -4.70
CA TRP A 78 7.72 -13.12 -3.54
C TRP A 78 8.99 -13.96 -3.30
N SER A 79 9.79 -14.24 -4.34
CA SER A 79 11.08 -14.95 -4.18
C SER A 79 12.12 -14.17 -3.40
N ASP A 80 12.02 -12.84 -3.40
CA ASP A 80 12.96 -11.94 -2.72
C ASP A 80 12.44 -11.51 -1.33
N CYS A 81 11.24 -11.96 -0.96
CA CYS A 81 10.60 -11.66 0.31
C CYS A 81 11.20 -12.54 1.42
N LEU A 82 11.57 -11.90 2.53
CA LEU A 82 12.07 -12.54 3.74
C LEU A 82 11.00 -13.40 4.43
N LEU A 83 9.72 -13.15 4.15
CA LEU A 83 8.61 -13.88 4.75
C LEU A 83 8.15 -15.00 3.83
N THR A 84 7.81 -16.15 4.43
CA THR A 84 7.05 -17.16 3.69
C THR A 84 5.64 -16.64 3.38
N PRO A 85 4.96 -17.14 2.33
CA PRO A 85 3.58 -16.75 2.02
C PRO A 85 2.64 -16.91 3.24
N GLU A 86 2.81 -17.96 4.04
CA GLU A 86 1.99 -18.18 5.24
C GLU A 86 2.23 -17.12 6.32
N MET A 87 3.47 -16.64 6.46
CA MET A 87 3.79 -15.54 7.38
C MET A 87 3.24 -14.21 6.87
N ALA A 88 3.34 -13.97 5.56
CA ALA A 88 2.86 -12.76 4.91
C ALA A 88 1.34 -12.59 5.05
N CYS A 89 0.57 -13.67 4.90
CA CYS A 89 -0.88 -13.68 5.10
C CYS A 89 -1.32 -13.23 6.51
N ARG A 90 -0.47 -13.40 7.54
CA ARG A 90 -0.80 -13.00 8.92
C ARG A 90 -0.66 -11.49 9.18
N LEU A 91 -0.06 -10.75 8.24
CA LEU A 91 0.22 -9.32 8.38
C LEU A 91 -0.78 -8.43 7.63
N VAL A 92 -1.66 -9.02 6.81
CA VAL A 92 -2.74 -8.29 6.12
C VAL A 92 -3.78 -7.87 7.17
N VAL A 93 -4.28 -6.63 7.07
CA VAL A 93 -5.18 -5.99 8.06
C VAL A 93 -6.59 -5.84 7.53
#